data_AF-A0AAD5CSF4-F1
#
_entry.id   AF-A0AAD5CSF4-F1
#
_cell.length_a   1.000
_cell.length_b   1.000
_cell.length_c   1.000
_cell.angle_alpha   90.00
_cell.angle_beta   90.00
_cell.angle_gamma   90.00
#
_symmetry.space_group_name_H-M   'P 1'
#
loop_
_entity.id
_entity.type
_entity.pdbx_description
1 polymer ?
#
loop_
_entity_poly.entity_id
_entity_poly.type
_entity_poly.pdbx_seq_one_letter_code
_entity_poly.pdbx_strand_id
1 'polypeptide(L)'
;MLKRVLEEVENVMHDFKRMLYESMEDPHIDLTNLENIVRLLLELEPESDPVRRYFGIQNRRIQILLDDCTFDHESRMENLQNKLHEKALSDENWKKIQQDLHESVDGSLVNSQPIDSGAEELDALRARYIRRLTAVIMHLIPPFWKVALSVSSGKFAKNKGRYFGHSLEVVSGMIHEIISAYDSKVQNTFLELEETNVICPYMSDAIMDISKACQAFDAKEAAPTIAVESLRALLFESTKLYIMKLCSWMRASMEEESRNETWVPVTVLERNKSPYAISSLPLAFRSVMVAAMDRIDMMIKFIRSEAASEDSLMMLQEIQESVTLSFFNCLLGFAGQMERIGGELGQIKQHLPFENGYYPDVVDEFSFHHRPGSISDQHQQLLMVLSNIGFCKDDLFGEMYNKYKHVFLKS
;
A
#
# COMPACT_ATOMS: atom_id res chain seq x y z
N MET A 1 -18.31 -66.16 23.56
CA MET A 1 -17.80 -65.16 24.52
C MET A 1 -16.55 -64.47 23.97
N LEU A 2 -15.48 -65.21 23.65
CA LEU A 2 -14.23 -64.66 23.08
C LEU A 2 -14.43 -63.77 21.83
N LYS A 3 -15.30 -64.18 20.88
CA LYS A 3 -15.58 -63.40 19.66
C LYS A 3 -16.18 -62.01 19.94
N ARG A 4 -17.14 -61.91 20.88
CA ARG A 4 -17.72 -60.62 21.29
C ARG A 4 -16.70 -59.74 22.01
N VAL A 5 -15.80 -60.34 22.79
CA VAL A 5 -14.73 -59.59 23.48
C VAL A 5 -13.73 -59.03 22.46
N LEU A 6 -13.39 -59.79 21.42
CA LEU A 6 -12.52 -59.32 20.34
C LEU A 6 -13.17 -58.18 19.53
N GLU A 7 -14.45 -58.32 19.17
CA GLU A 7 -15.22 -57.26 18.50
C GLU A 7 -15.29 -55.98 19.35
N GLU A 8 -15.49 -56.10 20.67
CA GLU A 8 -15.51 -54.95 21.57
C GLU A 8 -14.14 -54.27 21.69
N VAL A 9 -13.06 -55.05 21.74
CA VAL A 9 -11.69 -54.52 21.76
C VAL A 9 -11.37 -53.79 20.45
N GLU A 10 -11.79 -54.33 19.30
CA GLU A 10 -11.62 -53.67 18.01
C GLU A 10 -12.40 -52.33 17.94
N ASN A 11 -13.63 -52.29 18.45
CA ASN A 11 -14.42 -51.06 18.53
C ASN A 11 -13.74 -50.00 19.41
N VAL A 12 -13.30 -50.37 20.62
CA VAL A 12 -12.59 -49.46 21.54
C VAL A 12 -11.28 -48.97 20.93
N MET A 13 -10.52 -49.84 20.26
CA MET A 13 -9.31 -49.44 19.55
C MET A 13 -9.62 -48.46 18.41
N HIS A 14 -10.70 -48.67 17.67
CA HIS A 14 -11.11 -47.78 16.59
C HIS A 14 -11.53 -46.41 17.12
N ASP A 15 -12.30 -46.35 18.21
CA ASP A 15 -12.71 -45.10 18.84
C ASP A 15 -11.54 -44.35 19.47
N PHE A 16 -10.59 -45.07 20.10
CA PHE A 16 -9.37 -44.45 20.63
C PHE A 16 -8.50 -43.85 19.53
N LYS A 17 -8.34 -44.54 18.38
CA LYS A 17 -7.66 -43.98 17.20
C LYS A 17 -8.33 -42.72 16.70
N ARG A 18 -9.67 -42.71 16.62
CA ARG A 18 -10.45 -41.54 16.20
C ARG A 18 -10.15 -40.34 17.10
N MET A 19 -10.22 -40.54 18.41
CA MET A 19 -9.91 -39.51 19.41
C MET A 19 -8.47 -38.95 19.24
N LEU A 20 -7.48 -39.82 18.99
CA LEU A 20 -6.10 -39.40 18.75
C LEU A 20 -5.96 -38.57 17.48
N TYR A 21 -6.63 -38.95 16.39
CA TYR A 21 -6.63 -38.17 15.15
C TYR A 21 -7.35 -36.82 15.31
N GLU A 22 -8.50 -36.78 15.98
CA GLU A 22 -9.21 -35.53 16.31
C GLU A 22 -8.34 -34.60 17.17
N SER A 23 -7.57 -35.16 18.10
CA SER A 23 -6.63 -34.38 18.92
C SER A 23 -5.50 -33.74 18.10
N MET A 24 -5.07 -34.36 16.99
CA MET A 24 -4.06 -33.77 16.09
C MET A 24 -4.61 -32.63 15.22
N GLU A 25 -5.93 -32.45 15.17
CA GLU A 25 -6.57 -31.34 14.44
C GLU A 25 -6.57 -30.04 15.26
N ASP A 26 -6.23 -30.09 16.55
CA ASP A 26 -6.07 -28.93 17.42
C ASP A 26 -4.91 -28.02 16.92
N PRO A 27 -5.16 -26.72 16.63
CA PRO A 27 -4.11 -25.78 16.19
C PRO A 27 -3.05 -25.50 17.25
N HIS A 28 -3.40 -25.65 18.52
CA HIS A 28 -2.61 -25.23 19.65
C HIS A 28 -2.01 -26.41 20.40
N ILE A 29 -2.05 -27.60 19.79
CA ILE A 29 -1.37 -28.77 20.29
C ILE A 29 0.11 -28.46 20.49
N ASP A 30 0.58 -28.59 21.73
CA ASP A 30 1.99 -28.43 22.01
C ASP A 30 2.79 -29.61 21.42
N LEU A 31 4.09 -29.38 21.20
CA LEU A 31 4.96 -30.37 20.57
C LEU A 31 5.03 -31.68 21.37
N THR A 32 4.95 -31.63 22.69
CA THR A 32 5.03 -32.81 23.56
C THR A 32 3.78 -33.68 23.47
N ASN A 33 2.61 -33.06 23.41
CA ASN A 33 1.34 -33.74 23.20
C ASN A 33 1.27 -34.34 21.79
N LEU A 34 1.74 -33.62 20.78
CA LEU A 34 1.84 -34.16 19.42
C LEU A 34 2.80 -35.36 19.36
N GLU A 35 3.97 -35.29 20.01
CA GLU A 35 4.91 -36.41 20.14
C GLU A 35 4.25 -37.64 20.77
N ASN A 36 3.49 -37.44 21.85
CA ASN A 36 2.77 -38.52 22.52
C ASN A 36 1.67 -39.13 21.64
N ILE A 37 0.89 -38.31 20.96
CA ILE A 37 -0.20 -38.77 20.09
C ILE A 37 0.36 -39.55 18.89
N VAL A 38 1.39 -39.02 18.24
CA VAL A 38 2.07 -39.72 17.13
C VAL A 38 2.63 -41.06 17.60
N ARG A 39 3.27 -41.12 18.78
CA ARG A 39 3.78 -42.37 19.35
C ARG A 39 2.67 -43.39 19.59
N LEU A 40 1.55 -42.98 20.18
CA LEU A 40 0.40 -43.85 20.43
C LEU A 40 -0.23 -44.35 19.12
N LEU A 41 -0.38 -43.49 18.12
CA LEU A 41 -0.91 -43.87 16.81
C LEU A 41 -0.01 -44.88 16.09
N LEU A 42 1.31 -44.76 16.20
CA LEU A 42 2.26 -45.72 15.65
C LEU A 42 2.24 -47.06 16.37
N GLU A 43 1.98 -47.07 17.68
CA GLU A 43 1.79 -48.30 18.46
C GLU A 43 0.47 -49.01 18.06
N LEU A 44 -0.58 -48.25 17.73
CA LEU A 44 -1.89 -48.77 17.35
C LEU A 44 -2.01 -49.15 15.85
N GLU A 45 -1.27 -48.46 14.98
CA GLU A 45 -1.28 -48.64 13.51
C GLU A 45 0.13 -48.50 12.93
N PRO A 46 0.96 -49.56 13.00
CA PRO A 46 2.36 -49.50 12.56
C PRO A 46 2.56 -49.25 11.06
N GLU A 47 1.53 -49.51 10.24
CA GLU A 47 1.53 -49.31 8.80
C GLU A 47 0.98 -47.92 8.38
N SER A 48 0.47 -47.13 9.34
CA SER A 48 -0.06 -45.79 9.09
C SER A 48 1.03 -44.73 9.18
N ASP A 49 0.74 -43.56 8.62
CA ASP A 49 1.63 -42.41 8.66
C ASP A 49 0.96 -41.19 9.33
N PRO A 50 0.89 -41.17 10.67
CA PRO A 50 0.19 -40.12 11.41
C PRO A 50 0.86 -38.75 11.25
N VAL A 51 2.18 -38.73 11.04
CA VAL A 51 2.96 -37.51 10.81
C VAL A 51 2.60 -36.87 9.48
N ARG A 52 2.47 -37.66 8.40
CA ARG A 52 1.99 -37.16 7.10
C ARG A 52 0.63 -36.50 7.24
N ARG A 53 -0.27 -37.18 7.95
CA ARG A 53 -1.65 -36.76 8.12
C ARG A 53 -1.72 -35.44 8.89
N TYR A 54 -0.92 -35.29 9.95
CA TYR A 54 -0.77 -34.02 10.66
C TYR A 54 -0.32 -32.89 9.72
N PHE A 55 0.77 -33.07 8.97
CA PHE A 55 1.25 -32.02 8.05
C PHE A 55 0.21 -31.67 6.98
N GLY A 56 -0.50 -32.67 6.43
CA GLY A 56 -1.58 -32.45 5.48
C GLY A 56 -2.76 -31.65 6.06
N ILE A 57 -3.18 -31.96 7.29
CA ILE A 57 -4.26 -31.25 7.99
C ILE A 57 -3.85 -29.79 8.25
N GLN A 58 -2.66 -29.57 8.80
CA GLN A 58 -2.19 -28.23 9.13
C GLN A 58 -1.95 -27.38 7.88
N ASN A 59 -1.37 -27.95 6.81
CA ASN A 59 -1.22 -27.26 5.52
C ASN A 59 -2.59 -26.80 4.98
N ARG A 60 -3.56 -27.72 4.90
CA ARG A 60 -4.92 -27.42 4.42
C ARG A 60 -5.59 -26.35 5.29
N ARG A 61 -5.41 -26.43 6.60
CA ARG A 61 -5.97 -25.45 7.53
C ARG A 61 -5.41 -24.05 7.29
N ILE A 62 -4.09 -23.92 7.14
CA ILE A 62 -3.46 -22.61 6.91
C ILE A 62 -3.99 -22.02 5.58
N GLN A 63 -4.11 -22.84 4.54
CA GLN A 63 -4.71 -22.43 3.26
C GLN A 63 -6.16 -21.96 3.44
N ILE A 64 -7.00 -22.73 4.15
CA ILE A 64 -8.39 -22.33 4.45
C ILE A 64 -8.43 -21.00 5.21
N LEU A 65 -7.55 -20.78 6.19
CA LEU A 65 -7.51 -19.52 6.93
C LEU A 65 -7.14 -18.31 6.06
N LEU A 66 -6.25 -18.51 5.08
CA LEU A 66 -5.96 -17.46 4.09
C LEU A 66 -7.17 -17.20 3.20
N ASP A 67 -7.86 -18.25 2.74
CA ASP A 67 -9.04 -18.12 1.90
C ASP A 67 -10.24 -17.52 2.67
N ASP A 68 -10.41 -17.84 3.95
CA ASP A 68 -11.41 -17.23 4.84
C ASP A 68 -11.16 -15.72 5.02
N CYS A 69 -9.87 -15.32 5.09
CA CYS A 69 -9.50 -13.91 5.11
C CYS A 69 -9.89 -13.23 3.78
N THR A 70 -9.69 -13.90 2.66
CA THR A 70 -10.06 -13.41 1.32
C THR A 70 -11.58 -13.29 1.19
N PHE A 71 -12.33 -14.32 1.55
CA PHE A 71 -13.79 -14.34 1.45
C PHE A 71 -14.44 -13.23 2.31
N ASP A 72 -13.99 -13.06 3.56
CA ASP A 72 -14.51 -11.97 4.40
C ASP A 72 -14.09 -10.59 3.86
N HIS A 73 -12.90 -10.46 3.27
CA HIS A 73 -12.48 -9.22 2.62
C HIS A 73 -13.36 -8.89 1.41
N GLU A 74 -13.55 -9.84 0.49
CA GLU A 74 -14.39 -9.68 -0.71
C GLU A 74 -15.83 -9.32 -0.33
N SER A 75 -16.42 -10.02 0.64
CA SER A 75 -17.76 -9.70 1.13
C SER A 75 -17.86 -8.28 1.69
N ARG A 76 -16.85 -7.82 2.45
CA ARG A 76 -16.82 -6.45 2.98
C ARG A 76 -16.61 -5.41 1.88
N MET A 77 -15.78 -5.72 0.89
CA MET A 77 -15.52 -4.86 -0.27
C MET A 77 -16.79 -4.68 -1.10
N GLU A 78 -17.46 -5.78 -1.46
CA GLU A 78 -18.73 -5.75 -2.21
C GLU A 78 -19.79 -4.94 -1.45
N ASN A 79 -19.96 -5.19 -0.15
CA ASN A 79 -20.90 -4.44 0.68
C ASN A 79 -20.59 -2.95 0.73
N LEU A 80 -19.31 -2.57 0.83
CA LEU A 80 -18.92 -1.15 0.85
C LEU A 80 -19.13 -0.50 -0.52
N GLN A 81 -18.74 -1.18 -1.60
CA GLN A 81 -18.96 -0.69 -2.96
C GLN A 81 -20.43 -0.49 -3.27
N ASN A 82 -21.29 -1.44 -2.88
CA ASN A 82 -22.74 -1.31 -3.03
C ASN A 82 -23.28 -0.11 -2.25
N LYS A 83 -22.83 0.09 -1.00
CA LYS A 83 -23.22 1.29 -0.21
C LYS A 83 -22.78 2.59 -0.86
N LEU A 84 -21.55 2.66 -1.39
CA LEU A 84 -21.03 3.83 -2.08
C LEU A 84 -21.83 4.11 -3.36
N HIS A 85 -22.17 3.06 -4.10
CA HIS A 85 -22.99 3.17 -5.31
C HIS A 85 -24.41 3.65 -5.01
N GLU A 86 -25.09 3.06 -4.03
CA GLU A 86 -26.42 3.48 -3.57
C GLU A 86 -26.43 4.92 -3.07
N LYS A 87 -25.38 5.32 -2.33
CA LYS A 87 -25.19 6.70 -1.87
C LYS A 87 -25.02 7.65 -3.07
N ALA A 88 -24.19 7.29 -4.04
CA ALA A 88 -23.98 8.11 -5.24
C ALA A 88 -25.29 8.32 -6.04
N LEU A 89 -26.09 7.26 -6.21
CA LEU A 89 -27.41 7.35 -6.86
C LEU A 89 -28.38 8.21 -6.06
N SER A 90 -28.37 8.08 -4.73
CA SER A 90 -29.21 8.90 -3.84
C SER A 90 -28.82 10.38 -3.89
N ASP A 91 -27.51 10.68 -3.89
CA ASP A 91 -26.98 12.03 -4.00
C ASP A 91 -27.31 12.66 -5.37
N GLU A 92 -27.24 11.88 -6.45
CA GLU A 92 -27.65 12.35 -7.79
C GLU A 92 -29.15 12.64 -7.86
N ASN A 93 -29.98 11.76 -7.28
CA ASN A 93 -31.42 11.99 -7.18
C ASN A 93 -31.74 13.24 -6.35
N TRP A 94 -31.02 13.46 -5.24
CA TRP A 94 -31.20 14.65 -4.42
C TRP A 94 -30.80 15.93 -5.16
N LYS A 95 -29.71 15.89 -5.94
CA LYS A 95 -29.31 17.01 -6.81
C LYS A 95 -30.37 17.33 -7.86
N LYS A 96 -30.98 16.32 -8.49
CA LYS A 96 -32.09 16.50 -9.43
C LYS A 96 -33.30 17.16 -8.75
N ILE A 97 -33.69 16.66 -7.58
CA ILE A 97 -34.79 17.25 -6.79
C ILE A 97 -34.49 18.72 -6.44
N GLN A 98 -33.25 19.04 -6.04
CA GLN A 98 -32.86 20.42 -5.75
C GLN A 98 -32.91 21.31 -7.00
N GLN A 99 -32.51 20.81 -8.16
CA GLN A 99 -32.60 21.54 -9.43
C GLN A 99 -34.07 21.78 -9.83
N ASP A 100 -34.93 20.77 -9.71
CA ASP A 100 -36.37 20.87 -9.98
C ASP A 100 -37.08 21.87 -9.02
N LEU A 101 -36.62 21.98 -7.77
CA LEU A 101 -37.11 22.97 -6.80
C LEU A 101 -36.59 24.39 -7.09
N HIS A 102 -35.35 24.53 -7.56
CA HIS A 102 -34.71 25.82 -7.86
C HIS A 102 -35.13 26.43 -9.22
N GLU A 103 -35.83 25.71 -10.09
CA GLU A 103 -36.55 26.33 -11.23
C GLU A 103 -37.67 27.29 -10.78
N SER A 104 -37.95 27.41 -9.46
CA SER A 104 -39.00 28.30 -8.94
C SER A 104 -38.53 29.53 -8.13
N VAL A 105 -37.30 29.62 -7.63
CA VAL A 105 -36.78 30.84 -6.94
C VAL A 105 -35.26 30.97 -7.05
N ASP A 106 -34.83 32.14 -7.51
CA ASP A 106 -33.46 32.64 -7.59
C ASP A 106 -32.83 32.74 -6.18
N GLY A 107 -31.73 32.01 -5.92
CA GLY A 107 -31.08 32.04 -4.61
C GLY A 107 -29.93 31.06 -4.45
N SER A 108 -28.70 31.59 -4.48
CA SER A 108 -27.44 30.85 -4.30
C SER A 108 -27.37 30.09 -2.97
N LEU A 109 -27.00 28.80 -3.02
CA LEU A 109 -26.44 28.11 -1.87
C LEU A 109 -25.15 27.37 -2.24
N VAL A 110 -24.12 27.65 -1.45
CA VAL A 110 -22.76 27.12 -1.52
C VAL A 110 -22.78 25.59 -1.47
N ASN A 111 -22.38 24.95 -2.56
CA ASN A 111 -22.19 23.52 -2.63
C ASN A 111 -20.75 23.19 -2.20
N SER A 112 -20.54 22.96 -0.91
CA SER A 112 -19.32 22.30 -0.43
C SER A 112 -19.35 20.85 -0.94
N GLN A 113 -18.54 20.55 -1.95
CA GLN A 113 -18.35 19.17 -2.43
C GLN A 113 -17.91 18.28 -1.26
N PRO A 114 -18.51 17.08 -1.10
CA PRO A 114 -17.93 16.08 -0.21
C PRO A 114 -16.63 15.60 -0.84
N ILE A 115 -15.53 15.80 -0.13
CA ILE A 115 -14.27 15.10 -0.38
C ILE A 115 -14.58 13.60 -0.44
N ASP A 116 -13.99 12.92 -1.42
CA ASP A 116 -14.21 11.54 -1.84
C ASP A 116 -13.84 10.51 -0.75
N SER A 117 -14.67 10.45 0.31
CA SER A 117 -14.48 9.61 1.49
C SER A 117 -14.59 8.10 1.21
N GLY A 118 -15.04 7.70 0.01
CA GLY A 118 -15.26 6.29 -0.34
C GLY A 118 -13.99 5.56 -0.71
N ALA A 119 -13.12 6.20 -1.49
CA ALA A 119 -11.82 5.66 -1.90
C ALA A 119 -10.91 5.33 -0.71
N GLU A 120 -10.82 6.26 0.24
CA GLU A 120 -10.03 6.09 1.46
C GLU A 120 -10.50 4.88 2.29
N GLU A 121 -11.82 4.68 2.39
CA GLU A 121 -12.42 3.60 3.18
C GLU A 121 -12.21 2.22 2.53
N LEU A 122 -12.18 2.15 1.19
CA LEU A 122 -11.80 0.96 0.42
C LEU A 122 -10.34 0.59 0.66
N ASP A 123 -9.42 1.55 0.60
CA ASP A 123 -8.00 1.30 0.85
C ASP A 123 -7.70 0.92 2.31
N ALA A 124 -8.47 1.47 3.25
CA ALA A 124 -8.42 1.03 4.65
C ALA A 124 -8.84 -0.44 4.80
N LEU A 125 -9.83 -0.92 4.04
CA LEU A 125 -10.21 -2.34 4.02
C LEU A 125 -9.10 -3.21 3.42
N ARG A 126 -8.48 -2.79 2.33
CA ARG A 126 -7.34 -3.47 1.70
C ARG A 126 -6.14 -3.61 2.64
N ALA A 127 -5.78 -2.54 3.36
CA ALA A 127 -4.72 -2.59 4.35
C ALA A 127 -5.03 -3.55 5.51
N ARG A 128 -6.28 -3.57 6.00
CA ARG A 128 -6.72 -4.53 7.03
C ARG A 128 -6.67 -5.98 6.53
N TYR A 129 -6.98 -6.20 5.26
CA TYR A 129 -6.89 -7.52 4.64
C TYR A 129 -5.45 -8.04 4.61
N ILE A 130 -4.51 -7.22 4.12
CA ILE A 130 -3.07 -7.56 4.15
C ILE A 130 -2.64 -7.89 5.58
N ARG A 131 -2.93 -7.02 6.55
CA ARG A 131 -2.59 -7.26 7.96
C ARG A 131 -3.09 -8.60 8.49
N ARG A 132 -4.31 -9.01 8.12
CA ARG A 132 -4.88 -10.31 8.55
C ARG A 132 -4.19 -11.49 7.89
N LEU A 133 -3.95 -11.42 6.58
CA LEU A 133 -3.16 -12.42 5.87
C LEU A 133 -1.76 -12.57 6.49
N THR A 134 -1.10 -11.45 6.77
CA THR A 134 0.24 -11.42 7.37
C THR A 134 0.23 -12.06 8.76
N ALA A 135 -0.80 -11.80 9.58
CA ALA A 135 -0.94 -12.42 10.88
C ALA A 135 -1.05 -13.96 10.79
N VAL A 136 -1.79 -14.48 9.81
CA VAL A 136 -1.92 -15.94 9.59
C VAL A 136 -0.55 -16.56 9.36
N ILE A 137 0.23 -16.06 8.39
CA ILE A 137 1.55 -16.64 8.08
C ILE A 137 2.55 -16.46 9.23
N MET A 138 2.54 -15.30 9.87
CA MET A 138 3.47 -14.96 10.95
C MET A 138 3.27 -15.85 12.17
N HIS A 139 2.03 -16.23 12.48
CA HIS A 139 1.72 -17.05 13.65
C HIS A 139 1.74 -18.55 13.38
N LEU A 140 1.43 -19.01 12.17
CA LEU A 140 1.25 -20.44 11.89
C LEU A 140 2.47 -21.10 11.22
N ILE A 141 3.25 -20.38 10.40
CA ILE A 141 4.41 -20.97 9.73
C ILE A 141 5.52 -21.35 10.73
N PRO A 142 5.90 -20.50 11.71
CA PRO A 142 6.95 -20.87 12.66
C PRO A 142 6.71 -22.12 13.50
N PRO A 143 5.54 -22.30 14.16
CA PRO A 143 5.28 -23.55 14.87
C PRO A 143 5.19 -24.74 13.91
N PHE A 144 4.60 -24.58 12.72
CA PHE A 144 4.48 -25.64 11.72
C PHE A 144 5.85 -26.16 11.27
N TRP A 145 6.79 -25.26 10.98
CA TRP A 145 8.16 -25.62 10.60
C TRP A 145 8.96 -26.26 11.74
N LYS A 146 8.79 -25.79 12.98
CA LYS A 146 9.45 -26.38 14.16
C LYS A 146 9.05 -27.83 14.40
N VAL A 147 7.80 -28.18 14.12
CA VAL A 147 7.34 -29.58 14.16
C VAL A 147 8.07 -30.40 13.08
N ALA A 148 8.18 -29.88 11.86
CA ALA A 148 8.90 -30.53 10.75
C ALA A 148 10.37 -30.83 11.08
N LEU A 149 11.07 -29.87 11.69
CA LEU A 149 12.44 -30.06 12.17
C LEU A 149 12.54 -31.09 13.30
N SER A 150 11.56 -31.12 14.19
CA SER A 150 11.51 -32.10 15.29
C SER A 150 11.25 -33.53 14.78
N VAL A 151 10.41 -33.67 13.76
CA VAL A 151 10.19 -34.94 13.06
C VAL A 151 11.45 -35.39 12.33
N SER A 152 12.08 -34.50 11.54
CA SER A 152 13.25 -34.84 10.72
C SER A 152 14.50 -35.18 11.56
N SER A 153 14.65 -34.56 12.73
CA SER A 153 15.71 -34.90 13.71
C SER A 153 15.48 -36.24 14.42
N GLY A 154 14.34 -36.90 14.20
CA GLY A 154 14.07 -38.24 14.70
C GLY A 154 13.54 -38.28 16.14
N LYS A 155 13.10 -37.15 16.71
CA LYS A 155 12.49 -37.12 18.07
C LYS A 155 11.27 -38.05 18.18
N PHE A 156 10.58 -38.28 17.08
CA PHE A 156 9.38 -39.10 16.99
C PHE A 156 9.66 -40.59 16.69
N ALA A 157 10.92 -40.99 16.47
CA ALA A 157 11.25 -42.33 15.98
C ALA A 157 12.16 -43.13 16.95
N LYS A 158 11.60 -44.17 17.60
CA LYS A 158 12.39 -45.24 18.23
C LYS A 158 13.08 -46.17 17.21
N ASN A 159 12.52 -46.29 16.00
CA ASN A 159 13.07 -47.10 14.91
C ASN A 159 13.43 -46.20 13.71
N LYS A 160 14.73 -46.00 13.50
CA LYS A 160 15.33 -45.11 12.47
C LYS A 160 15.14 -45.56 11.01
N GLY A 161 14.14 -46.39 10.69
CA GLY A 161 14.15 -47.19 9.45
C GLY A 161 12.94 -47.12 8.52
N ARG A 162 11.80 -46.51 8.91
CA ARG A 162 10.57 -46.56 8.08
C ARG A 162 9.88 -45.22 7.78
N TYR A 163 10.33 -44.09 8.34
CA TYR A 163 9.74 -42.77 8.09
C TYR A 163 10.32 -42.05 6.85
N PHE A 164 10.71 -42.79 5.81
CA PHE A 164 11.38 -42.24 4.62
C PHE A 164 10.47 -41.39 3.70
N GLY A 165 9.23 -41.11 4.09
CA GLY A 165 8.27 -40.30 3.33
C GLY A 165 8.17 -38.82 3.73
N HIS A 166 8.73 -38.40 4.88
CA HIS A 166 8.65 -37.02 5.38
C HIS A 166 9.94 -36.28 5.15
N SER A 167 10.30 -36.10 3.87
CA SER A 167 11.41 -35.20 3.59
C SER A 167 11.02 -33.80 4.08
N LEU A 168 11.95 -33.17 4.78
CA LEU A 168 11.88 -31.75 5.14
C LEU A 168 11.53 -30.89 3.91
N GLU A 169 11.92 -31.37 2.73
CA GLU A 169 11.61 -30.83 1.41
C GLU A 169 10.11 -30.83 1.08
N VAL A 170 9.34 -31.89 1.41
CA VAL A 170 7.88 -31.90 1.18
C VAL A 170 7.20 -30.83 2.02
N VAL A 171 7.55 -30.71 3.30
CA VAL A 171 6.98 -29.67 4.18
C VAL A 171 7.44 -28.28 3.75
N SER A 172 8.69 -28.14 3.31
CA SER A 172 9.19 -26.90 2.70
C SER A 172 8.39 -26.51 1.46
N GLY A 173 8.01 -27.48 0.62
CA GLY A 173 7.13 -27.27 -0.54
C GLY A 173 5.73 -26.78 -0.13
N MET A 174 5.13 -27.39 0.89
CA MET A 174 3.84 -26.94 1.44
C MET A 174 3.90 -25.49 1.95
N ILE A 175 4.96 -25.15 2.71
CA ILE A 175 5.16 -23.79 3.19
C ILE A 175 5.35 -22.83 2.01
N HIS A 176 6.13 -23.22 1.01
CA HIS A 176 6.32 -22.40 -0.19
C HIS A 176 4.99 -22.12 -0.90
N GLU A 177 4.12 -23.13 -1.09
CA GLU A 177 2.78 -22.92 -1.65
C GLU A 177 1.93 -21.93 -0.84
N ILE A 178 1.96 -22.05 0.49
CA ILE A 178 1.27 -21.10 1.39
C ILE A 178 1.81 -19.68 1.19
N ILE A 179 3.13 -19.52 1.14
CA ILE A 179 3.76 -18.20 0.96
C ILE A 179 3.49 -17.65 -0.44
N SER A 180 3.48 -18.46 -1.50
CA SER A 180 3.10 -18.02 -2.85
C SER A 180 1.63 -17.57 -2.91
N ALA A 181 0.73 -18.26 -2.21
CA ALA A 181 -0.67 -17.87 -2.11
C ALA A 181 -0.83 -16.54 -1.35
N TYR A 182 -0.06 -16.34 -0.28
CA TYR A 182 0.01 -15.07 0.45
C TYR A 182 0.56 -13.95 -0.44
N ASP A 183 1.67 -14.21 -1.12
CA ASP A 183 2.39 -13.26 -1.97
C ASP A 183 1.49 -12.72 -3.08
N SER A 184 0.88 -13.61 -3.87
CA SER A 184 -0.05 -13.23 -4.93
C SER A 184 -1.23 -12.39 -4.43
N LYS A 185 -1.82 -12.75 -3.27
CA LYS A 185 -2.91 -11.98 -2.65
C LYS A 185 -2.46 -10.58 -2.23
N VAL A 186 -1.28 -10.45 -1.63
CA VAL A 186 -0.72 -9.15 -1.21
C VAL A 186 -0.38 -8.29 -2.43
N GLN A 187 0.33 -8.84 -3.42
CA GLN A 187 0.71 -8.12 -4.63
C GLN A 187 -0.52 -7.57 -5.37
N ASN A 188 -1.55 -8.40 -5.58
CA ASN A 188 -2.80 -7.96 -6.21
C ASN A 188 -3.46 -6.83 -5.41
N THR A 189 -3.51 -6.95 -4.08
CA THR A 189 -4.08 -5.91 -3.22
C THR A 189 -3.30 -4.58 -3.33
N PHE A 190 -1.96 -4.63 -3.39
CA PHE A 190 -1.13 -3.44 -3.55
C PHE A 190 -1.32 -2.73 -4.90
N LEU A 191 -1.60 -3.50 -5.96
CA LEU A 191 -1.91 -2.94 -7.28
C LEU A 191 -3.24 -2.17 -7.24
N GLU A 192 -4.23 -2.68 -6.53
CA GLU A 192 -5.57 -2.08 -6.40
C GLU A 192 -5.65 -0.86 -5.49
N LEU A 193 -4.68 -0.63 -4.60
CA LEU A 193 -4.65 0.55 -3.73
C LEU A 193 -4.60 1.84 -4.56
N GLU A 194 -5.45 2.82 -4.27
CA GLU A 194 -5.55 4.02 -5.09
C GLU A 194 -4.33 4.93 -4.95
N GLU A 195 -3.91 5.52 -6.07
CA GLU A 195 -2.76 6.42 -6.09
C GLU A 195 -3.05 7.75 -5.37
N THR A 196 -4.31 8.21 -5.39
CA THR A 196 -4.79 9.40 -4.67
C THR A 196 -4.60 9.29 -3.16
N ASN A 197 -4.68 8.08 -2.61
CA ASN A 197 -4.54 7.77 -1.19
C ASN A 197 -3.11 7.35 -0.80
N VAL A 198 -2.12 7.45 -1.70
CA VAL A 198 -0.75 6.97 -1.44
C VAL A 198 -0.09 7.68 -0.24
N ILE A 199 -0.53 8.89 0.09
CA ILE A 199 -0.03 9.65 1.24
C ILE A 199 -0.62 9.17 2.57
N CYS A 200 -1.78 8.50 2.54
CA CYS A 200 -2.40 7.86 3.69
C CYS A 200 -1.55 6.67 4.18
N PRO A 201 -1.63 6.30 5.47
CA PRO A 201 -0.71 5.32 6.06
C PRO A 201 -0.95 3.88 5.59
N TYR A 202 -1.93 3.61 4.72
CA TYR A 202 -2.36 2.26 4.37
C TYR A 202 -1.27 1.40 3.71
N MET A 203 -0.61 1.94 2.69
CA MET A 203 0.48 1.23 1.99
C MET A 203 1.70 1.08 2.89
N SER A 204 2.07 2.14 3.63
CA SER A 204 3.22 2.09 4.56
C SER A 204 3.00 1.11 5.71
N ASP A 205 1.80 1.10 6.31
CA ASP A 205 1.48 0.20 7.40
C ASP A 205 1.48 -1.27 6.94
N ALA A 206 0.98 -1.53 5.73
CA ALA A 206 1.03 -2.85 5.12
C ALA A 206 2.48 -3.33 4.91
N ILE A 207 3.37 -2.45 4.42
CA ILE A 207 4.81 -2.74 4.31
C ILE A 207 5.41 -3.05 5.68
N MET A 208 5.06 -2.26 6.70
CA MET A 208 5.54 -2.50 8.07
C MET A 208 5.02 -3.82 8.65
N ASP A 209 3.80 -4.23 8.31
CA ASP A 209 3.26 -5.53 8.73
C ASP A 209 4.00 -6.69 8.03
N ILE A 210 4.28 -6.59 6.72
CA ILE A 210 5.10 -7.56 5.98
C ILE A 210 6.51 -7.66 6.60
N SER A 211 7.11 -6.52 6.95
CA SER A 211 8.42 -6.46 7.61
C SER A 211 8.44 -7.22 8.95
N LYS A 212 7.38 -7.10 9.77
CA LYS A 212 7.26 -7.87 11.02
C LYS A 212 7.23 -9.38 10.75
N ALA A 213 6.58 -9.80 9.67
CA ALA A 213 6.58 -11.21 9.28
C ALA A 213 7.98 -11.67 8.82
N CYS A 214 8.74 -10.85 8.09
CA CYS A 214 10.15 -11.13 7.78
C CYS A 214 10.96 -11.33 9.06
N GLN A 215 10.82 -10.43 10.04
CA GLN A 215 11.52 -10.52 11.33
C GLN A 215 11.15 -11.79 12.12
N ALA A 216 9.88 -12.21 12.06
CA ALA A 216 9.44 -13.46 12.67
C ALA A 216 10.07 -14.69 12.02
N PHE A 217 10.35 -14.63 10.71
CA PHE A 217 10.95 -15.72 9.94
C PHE A 217 12.48 -15.75 10.05
N ASP A 218 13.11 -14.62 10.37
CA ASP A 218 14.56 -14.50 10.58
C ASP A 218 15.06 -15.15 11.88
N ALA A 219 14.14 -15.41 12.83
CA ALA A 219 14.47 -16.21 13.99
C ALA A 219 14.97 -17.60 13.55
N LYS A 220 16.04 -18.07 14.19
CA LYS A 220 16.63 -19.38 13.88
C LYS A 220 15.55 -20.47 13.90
N GLU A 221 15.50 -21.27 12.83
CA GLU A 221 14.56 -22.40 12.69
C GLU A 221 13.07 -21.98 12.72
N ALA A 222 12.75 -20.74 12.33
CA ALA A 222 11.37 -20.27 12.21
C ALA A 222 10.73 -20.54 10.84
N ALA A 223 11.50 -20.61 9.75
CA ALA A 223 10.96 -20.93 8.43
C ALA A 223 12.03 -21.62 7.55
N PRO A 224 11.62 -22.34 6.49
CA PRO A 224 12.56 -22.78 5.45
C PRO A 224 13.12 -21.58 4.69
N THR A 225 14.38 -21.66 4.25
CA THR A 225 15.10 -20.56 3.57
C THR A 225 14.31 -19.99 2.39
N ILE A 226 13.68 -20.85 1.58
CA ILE A 226 12.88 -20.43 0.43
C ILE A 226 11.72 -19.50 0.83
N ALA A 227 11.08 -19.75 1.97
CA ALA A 227 10.00 -18.90 2.46
C ALA A 227 10.51 -17.54 2.97
N VAL A 228 11.69 -17.53 3.59
CA VAL A 228 12.37 -16.29 4.03
C VAL A 228 12.72 -15.44 2.81
N GLU A 229 13.29 -16.05 1.77
CA GLU A 229 13.67 -15.36 0.53
C GLU A 229 12.44 -14.80 -0.20
N SER A 230 11.37 -15.60 -0.37
CA SER A 230 10.13 -15.13 -0.99
C SER A 230 9.49 -13.97 -0.24
N LEU A 231 9.43 -14.04 1.10
CA LEU A 231 8.82 -12.98 1.91
C LEU A 231 9.64 -11.68 1.88
N ARG A 232 10.98 -11.80 1.84
CA ARG A 232 11.87 -10.65 1.61
C ARG A 232 11.69 -10.06 0.22
N ALA A 233 11.61 -10.88 -0.82
CA ALA A 233 11.38 -10.39 -2.18
C ALA A 233 10.07 -9.58 -2.24
N LEU A 234 8.99 -10.10 -1.65
CA LEU A 234 7.72 -9.37 -1.52
C LEU A 234 7.88 -8.03 -0.79
N LEU A 235 8.59 -7.99 0.33
CA LEU A 235 8.83 -6.73 1.05
C LEU A 235 9.49 -5.67 0.14
N PHE A 236 10.51 -6.08 -0.63
CA PHE A 236 11.22 -5.20 -1.55
C PHE A 236 10.30 -4.73 -2.69
N GLU A 237 9.56 -5.64 -3.33
CA GLU A 237 8.65 -5.32 -4.44
C GLU A 237 7.48 -4.44 -3.99
N SER A 238 6.85 -4.73 -2.85
CA SER A 238 5.80 -3.87 -2.27
C SER A 238 6.32 -2.47 -1.97
N THR A 239 7.54 -2.35 -1.44
CA THR A 239 8.11 -1.03 -1.13
C THR A 239 8.52 -0.27 -2.41
N LYS A 240 9.06 -0.97 -3.41
CA LYS A 240 9.33 -0.42 -4.75
C LYS A 240 8.05 0.14 -5.36
N LEU A 241 6.98 -0.63 -5.38
CA LEU A 241 5.68 -0.21 -5.91
C LEU A 241 5.13 1.02 -5.17
N TYR A 242 5.21 1.04 -3.83
CA TYR A 242 4.79 2.19 -3.03
C TYR A 242 5.59 3.47 -3.37
N ILE A 243 6.91 3.37 -3.44
CA ILE A 243 7.79 4.49 -3.83
C ILE A 243 7.45 4.99 -5.24
N MET A 244 7.19 4.08 -6.19
CA MET A 244 6.81 4.45 -7.55
C MET A 244 5.45 5.16 -7.60
N LYS A 245 4.47 4.72 -6.80
CA LYS A 245 3.18 5.41 -6.64
C LYS A 245 3.36 6.80 -6.03
N LEU A 246 4.22 6.97 -5.01
CA LEU A 246 4.55 8.30 -4.45
C LEU A 246 5.17 9.23 -5.49
N CYS A 247 6.10 8.72 -6.30
CA CYS A 247 6.71 9.48 -7.39
C CYS A 247 5.69 9.92 -8.44
N SER A 248 4.73 9.05 -8.76
CA SER A 248 3.69 9.34 -9.74
C SER A 248 2.65 10.34 -9.19
N TRP A 249 2.17 10.12 -7.96
CA TRP A 249 1.29 11.05 -7.24
C TRP A 249 1.89 12.45 -7.14
N MET A 250 3.16 12.55 -6.76
CA MET A 250 3.88 13.83 -6.67
C MET A 250 3.83 14.63 -7.98
N ARG A 251 3.94 13.96 -9.13
CA ARG A 251 3.82 14.62 -10.45
C ARG A 251 2.38 15.00 -10.76
N ALA A 252 1.43 14.08 -10.55
CA ALA A 252 0.02 14.29 -10.84
C ALA A 252 -0.58 15.43 -10.00
N SER A 253 -0.34 15.41 -8.68
CA SER A 253 -0.80 16.47 -7.77
C SER A 253 -0.22 17.83 -8.16
N MET A 254 1.04 17.88 -8.58
CA MET A 254 1.60 19.15 -9.04
C MET A 254 0.95 19.63 -10.34
N GLU A 255 0.69 18.74 -11.29
CA GLU A 255 -0.03 19.14 -12.51
C GLU A 255 -1.44 19.69 -12.18
N GLU A 256 -2.15 19.07 -11.24
CA GLU A 256 -3.47 19.53 -10.79
C GLU A 256 -3.43 20.90 -10.10
N GLU A 257 -2.52 21.09 -9.14
CA GLU A 257 -2.33 22.37 -8.43
C GLU A 257 -2.01 23.52 -9.41
N SER A 258 -1.24 23.25 -10.46
CA SER A 258 -0.91 24.27 -11.47
C SER A 258 -2.11 24.73 -12.30
N ARG A 259 -3.12 23.88 -12.49
CA ARG A 259 -4.33 24.21 -13.24
C ARG A 259 -5.31 25.05 -12.42
N ASN A 260 -5.28 24.90 -11.10
CA ASN A 260 -6.22 25.52 -10.16
C ASN A 260 -5.61 26.73 -9.42
N GLU A 261 -4.66 27.43 -10.06
CA GLU A 261 -3.95 28.52 -9.39
C GLU A 261 -4.88 29.67 -8.99
N THR A 262 -4.77 30.10 -7.74
CA THR A 262 -5.71 31.03 -7.12
C THR A 262 -5.34 32.50 -7.30
N TRP A 263 -4.10 32.78 -7.71
CA TRP A 263 -3.56 34.14 -7.92
C TRP A 263 -3.66 35.05 -6.69
N VAL A 264 -3.73 34.44 -5.50
CA VAL A 264 -3.74 35.15 -4.23
C VAL A 264 -2.29 35.36 -3.79
N PRO A 265 -1.84 36.60 -3.53
CA PRO A 265 -0.52 36.86 -2.98
C PRO A 265 -0.47 36.38 -1.52
N VAL A 266 0.46 35.47 -1.20
CA VAL A 266 0.48 34.78 0.11
C VAL A 266 1.59 35.30 1.04
N THR A 267 2.72 35.74 0.50
CA THR A 267 3.86 36.20 1.31
C THR A 267 4.51 37.44 0.71
N VAL A 268 4.96 38.36 1.56
CA VAL A 268 5.87 39.44 1.18
C VAL A 268 7.29 38.98 1.56
N LEU A 269 8.05 38.54 0.57
CA LEU A 269 9.45 38.15 0.71
C LEU A 269 10.35 39.35 0.37
N GLU A 270 11.60 39.36 0.85
CA GLU A 270 12.57 40.39 0.49
C GLU A 270 13.66 39.83 -0.42
N ARG A 271 13.88 40.49 -1.57
CA ARG A 271 15.03 40.23 -2.45
C ARG A 271 15.76 41.53 -2.67
N ASN A 272 17.05 41.58 -2.34
CA ASN A 272 17.88 42.79 -2.44
C ASN A 272 17.27 44.03 -1.75
N LYS A 273 16.62 43.85 -0.57
CA LYS A 273 15.90 44.89 0.19
C LYS A 273 14.63 45.44 -0.47
N SER A 274 14.16 44.81 -1.55
CA SER A 274 12.88 45.11 -2.16
C SER A 274 11.85 44.03 -1.78
N PRO A 275 10.69 44.42 -1.22
CA PRO A 275 9.61 43.48 -0.98
C PRO A 275 9.04 43.00 -2.31
N TYR A 276 8.76 41.70 -2.43
CA TYR A 276 8.05 41.10 -3.55
C TYR A 276 7.07 40.05 -3.03
N ALA A 277 5.99 39.83 -3.77
CA ALA A 277 4.99 38.83 -3.41
C ALA A 277 5.09 37.60 -4.30
N ILE A 278 4.81 36.43 -3.74
CA ILE A 278 4.57 35.20 -4.50
C ILE A 278 3.12 34.75 -4.32
N SER A 279 2.66 33.93 -5.26
CA SER A 279 1.37 33.27 -5.15
C SER A 279 1.44 31.97 -4.34
N SER A 280 0.31 31.27 -4.20
CA SER A 280 0.25 29.98 -3.51
C SER A 280 1.03 28.87 -4.20
N LEU A 281 1.19 28.96 -5.53
CA LEU A 281 1.68 27.87 -6.36
C LEU A 281 3.07 27.32 -5.95
N PRO A 282 4.13 28.13 -5.74
CA PRO A 282 5.42 27.60 -5.28
C PRO A 282 5.35 26.92 -3.90
N LEU A 283 4.46 27.39 -3.02
CA LEU A 283 4.27 26.83 -1.69
C LEU A 283 3.51 25.49 -1.74
N ALA A 284 2.51 25.39 -2.64
CA ALA A 284 1.83 24.14 -2.93
C ALA A 284 2.81 23.10 -3.48
N PHE A 285 3.65 23.48 -4.45
CA PHE A 285 4.72 22.62 -4.96
C PHE A 285 5.63 22.12 -3.84
N ARG A 286 6.10 23.02 -2.97
CA ARG A 286 6.91 22.67 -1.81
C ARG A 286 6.21 21.64 -0.92
N SER A 287 4.93 21.84 -0.65
CA SER A 287 4.12 20.95 0.18
C SER A 287 4.03 19.54 -0.42
N VAL A 288 3.68 19.43 -1.71
CA VAL A 288 3.58 18.16 -2.44
C VAL A 288 4.92 17.43 -2.45
N MET A 289 6.00 18.13 -2.81
CA MET A 289 7.36 17.57 -2.83
C MET A 289 7.76 17.03 -1.46
N VAL A 290 7.55 17.81 -0.40
CA VAL A 290 7.89 17.41 0.98
C VAL A 290 7.07 16.20 1.42
N ALA A 291 5.77 16.19 1.15
CA ALA A 291 4.88 15.08 1.53
C ALA A 291 5.29 13.74 0.91
N ALA A 292 5.68 13.74 -0.38
CA ALA A 292 6.13 12.53 -1.06
C ALA A 292 7.57 12.17 -0.67
N MET A 293 8.50 13.11 -0.76
CA MET A 293 9.93 12.83 -0.59
C MET A 293 10.32 12.47 0.84
N ASP A 294 9.64 13.00 1.87
CA ASP A 294 9.91 12.57 3.25
C ASP A 294 9.53 11.09 3.47
N ARG A 295 8.45 10.62 2.83
CA ARG A 295 8.04 9.21 2.85
C ARG A 295 9.00 8.34 2.05
N ILE A 296 9.42 8.79 0.87
CA ILE A 296 10.39 8.07 0.04
C ILE A 296 11.74 7.94 0.77
N ASP A 297 12.22 9.01 1.41
CA ASP A 297 13.45 8.98 2.21
C ASP A 297 13.36 7.97 3.35
N MET A 298 12.24 7.96 4.09
CA MET A 298 11.98 6.96 5.13
C MET A 298 12.03 5.54 4.56
N MET A 299 11.35 5.28 3.45
CA MET A 299 11.28 3.95 2.85
C MET A 299 12.62 3.48 2.27
N ILE A 300 13.40 4.38 1.66
CA ILE A 300 14.75 4.05 1.16
C ILE A 300 15.69 3.74 2.32
N LYS A 301 15.63 4.49 3.41
CA LYS A 301 16.42 4.17 4.63
C LYS A 301 16.02 2.83 5.21
N PHE A 302 14.72 2.55 5.26
CA PHE A 302 14.17 1.29 5.74
C PHE A 302 14.63 0.08 4.90
N ILE A 303 14.45 0.11 3.56
CA ILE A 303 14.91 -0.98 2.70
C ILE A 303 16.44 -1.13 2.78
N ARG A 304 17.19 -0.03 2.88
CA ARG A 304 18.65 -0.07 3.01
C ARG A 304 19.11 -0.82 4.26
N SER A 305 18.40 -0.69 5.38
CA SER A 305 18.70 -1.46 6.58
C SER A 305 18.35 -2.95 6.47
N GLU A 306 17.40 -3.30 5.60
CA GLU A 306 16.95 -4.67 5.36
C GLU A 306 17.75 -5.37 4.24
N ALA A 307 18.48 -4.63 3.41
CA ALA A 307 19.26 -5.15 2.29
C ALA A 307 20.51 -5.91 2.77
N ALA A 308 20.49 -7.23 2.63
CA ALA A 308 21.59 -8.12 3.01
C ALA A 308 22.24 -8.84 1.82
N SER A 309 21.52 -8.99 0.70
CA SER A 309 21.99 -9.70 -0.51
C SER A 309 22.40 -8.75 -1.62
N GLU A 310 23.25 -9.22 -2.54
CA GLU A 310 23.62 -8.47 -3.74
C GLU A 310 22.40 -8.09 -4.58
N ASP A 311 21.47 -9.02 -4.77
CA ASP A 311 20.20 -8.77 -5.49
C ASP A 311 19.37 -7.66 -4.82
N SER A 312 19.31 -7.65 -3.49
CA SER A 312 18.58 -6.62 -2.73
C SER A 312 19.23 -5.23 -2.87
N LEU A 313 20.56 -5.18 -2.99
CA LEU A 313 21.30 -3.93 -3.23
C LEU A 313 21.11 -3.43 -4.67
N MET A 314 21.03 -4.34 -5.65
CA MET A 314 20.72 -3.99 -7.04
C MET A 314 19.31 -3.40 -7.15
N MET A 315 18.31 -4.04 -6.53
CA MET A 315 16.94 -3.50 -6.47
C MET A 315 16.89 -2.12 -5.80
N LEU A 316 17.62 -1.93 -4.70
CA LEU A 316 17.72 -0.62 -4.04
C LEU A 316 18.30 0.44 -4.98
N GLN A 317 19.33 0.11 -5.75
CA GLN A 317 19.92 1.04 -6.71
C GLN A 317 18.91 1.43 -7.80
N GLU A 318 18.17 0.47 -8.37
CA GLU A 318 17.13 0.75 -9.37
C GLU A 318 16.04 1.69 -8.83
N ILE A 319 15.62 1.47 -7.57
CA ILE A 319 14.66 2.33 -6.88
C ILE A 319 15.24 3.75 -6.76
N GLN A 320 16.48 3.89 -6.27
CA GLN A 320 17.11 5.20 -6.11
C GLN A 320 17.24 5.95 -7.44
N GLU A 321 17.61 5.28 -8.53
CA GLU A 321 17.69 5.87 -9.87
C GLU A 321 16.31 6.34 -10.35
N SER A 322 15.27 5.53 -10.14
CA SER A 322 13.89 5.86 -10.51
C SER A 322 13.33 7.06 -9.73
N VAL A 323 13.64 7.16 -8.44
CA VAL A 323 13.26 8.32 -7.62
C VAL A 323 14.04 9.55 -8.06
N THR A 324 15.35 9.42 -8.32
CA THR A 324 16.20 10.52 -8.79
C THR A 324 15.62 11.13 -10.05
N LEU A 325 15.29 10.29 -11.04
CA LEU A 325 14.67 10.72 -12.29
C LEU A 325 13.33 11.39 -12.04
N SER A 326 12.48 10.80 -11.19
CA SER A 326 11.15 11.34 -10.88
C SER A 326 11.22 12.70 -10.18
N PHE A 327 12.16 12.87 -9.25
CA PHE A 327 12.41 14.12 -8.53
C PHE A 327 12.79 15.25 -9.50
N PHE A 328 13.79 15.03 -10.36
CA PHE A 328 14.21 16.04 -11.32
C PHE A 328 13.16 16.32 -12.39
N ASN A 329 12.42 15.31 -12.84
CA ASN A 329 11.30 15.50 -13.75
C ASN A 329 10.17 16.32 -13.13
N CYS A 330 9.94 16.20 -11.81
CA CYS A 330 8.97 17.02 -11.10
C CYS A 330 9.41 18.49 -11.04
N LEU A 331 10.68 18.76 -10.68
CA LEU A 331 11.26 20.11 -10.71
C LEU A 331 11.17 20.73 -12.12
N LEU A 332 11.55 19.97 -13.15
CA LEU A 332 11.54 20.42 -14.54
C LEU A 332 10.11 20.65 -15.04
N GLY A 333 9.19 19.72 -14.73
CA GLY A 333 7.79 19.85 -15.07
C GLY A 333 7.19 21.12 -14.47
N PHE A 334 7.48 21.39 -13.20
CA PHE A 334 7.02 22.61 -12.54
C PHE A 334 7.60 23.88 -13.17
N ALA A 335 8.89 23.89 -13.52
CA ALA A 335 9.49 25.00 -14.24
C ALA A 335 8.82 25.25 -15.60
N GLY A 336 8.54 24.18 -16.35
CA GLY A 336 7.81 24.25 -17.62
C GLY A 336 6.38 24.76 -17.46
N GLN A 337 5.70 24.44 -16.34
CA GLN A 337 4.37 25.00 -16.05
C GLN A 337 4.43 26.52 -15.83
N MET A 338 5.41 27.01 -15.06
CA MET A 338 5.60 28.45 -14.87
C MET A 338 5.91 29.17 -16.19
N GLU A 339 6.72 28.57 -17.06
CA GLU A 339 7.00 29.10 -18.40
C GLU A 339 5.73 29.17 -19.25
N ARG A 340 4.92 28.11 -19.27
CA ARG A 340 3.64 28.06 -20.00
C ARG A 340 2.68 29.15 -19.53
N ILE A 341 2.46 29.24 -18.21
CA ILE A 341 1.58 30.25 -17.61
C ILE A 341 2.06 31.66 -17.98
N GLY A 342 3.37 31.93 -17.88
CA GLY A 342 3.94 33.22 -18.27
C GLY A 342 3.79 33.52 -19.77
N GLY A 343 3.95 32.51 -20.62
CA GLY A 343 3.77 32.61 -22.07
C GLY A 343 2.34 32.92 -22.48
N GLU A 344 1.35 32.23 -21.89
CA GLU A 344 -0.08 32.45 -22.12
C GLU A 344 -0.49 33.89 -21.74
N LEU A 345 -0.05 34.37 -20.57
CA LEU A 345 -0.28 35.75 -20.14
C LEU A 345 0.43 36.79 -21.03
N GLY A 346 1.56 36.43 -21.64
CA GLY A 346 2.32 37.30 -22.54
C GLY A 346 1.71 37.45 -23.94
N GLN A 347 1.06 36.40 -24.47
CA GLN A 347 0.54 36.37 -25.84
C GLN A 347 -0.79 37.11 -26.03
N ILE A 348 -1.64 37.20 -25.00
CA ILE A 348 -2.97 37.83 -25.09
C ILE A 348 -2.87 39.33 -25.50
N LYS A 349 -1.75 39.99 -25.23
CA LYS A 349 -1.48 41.37 -25.67
C LYS A 349 -1.34 41.55 -27.18
N GLN A 350 -1.07 40.49 -27.95
CA GLN A 350 -0.90 40.60 -29.41
C GLN A 350 -2.22 40.60 -30.18
N HIS A 351 -3.35 40.29 -29.52
CA HIS A 351 -4.67 40.17 -30.16
C HIS A 351 -5.60 41.37 -29.94
N LEU A 352 -5.19 42.45 -29.26
CA LEU A 352 -5.94 43.70 -29.28
C LEU A 352 -5.53 44.54 -30.49
N PRO A 353 -6.39 44.72 -31.51
CA PRO A 353 -6.15 45.74 -32.52
C PRO A 353 -6.22 47.09 -31.81
N PHE A 354 -5.15 47.87 -31.91
CA PHE A 354 -5.22 49.31 -31.67
C PHE A 354 -6.14 49.92 -32.74
N GLU A 355 -7.46 49.86 -32.55
CA GLU A 355 -8.40 50.70 -33.27
C GLU A 355 -9.10 51.66 -32.31
N ASN A 356 -9.10 52.92 -32.75
CA ASN A 356 -9.55 54.09 -32.04
C ASN A 356 -10.95 53.93 -31.42
N GLY A 357 -11.02 54.26 -30.13
CA GLY A 357 -12.06 55.09 -29.54
C GLY A 357 -13.51 54.71 -29.87
N TYR A 358 -14.03 53.70 -29.20
CA TYR A 358 -15.39 53.66 -28.65
C TYR A 358 -15.38 52.53 -27.60
N TYR A 359 -15.79 52.81 -26.36
CA TYR A 359 -16.06 51.78 -25.37
C TYR A 359 -17.52 51.33 -25.55
N PRO A 360 -17.82 50.10 -26.00
CA PRO A 360 -19.04 49.44 -25.59
C PRO A 360 -18.78 48.75 -24.25
N ASP A 361 -19.65 49.03 -23.26
CA ASP A 361 -19.83 48.19 -22.09
C ASP A 361 -20.07 46.74 -22.56
N VAL A 362 -19.03 45.92 -22.53
CA VAL A 362 -19.18 44.47 -22.58
C VAL A 362 -19.02 44.00 -21.15
N VAL A 363 -20.17 43.85 -20.49
CA VAL A 363 -20.29 43.13 -19.23
C VAL A 363 -19.76 41.73 -19.49
N ASP A 364 -18.60 41.43 -18.92
CA ASP A 364 -17.97 40.13 -18.97
C ASP A 364 -18.82 39.13 -18.16
N GLU A 365 -19.66 38.36 -18.85
CA GLU A 365 -20.55 37.35 -18.28
C GLU A 365 -19.80 36.15 -17.64
N PHE A 366 -18.47 36.18 -17.55
CA PHE A 366 -17.65 35.15 -16.87
C PHE A 366 -17.15 35.54 -15.46
N SER A 367 -17.50 36.71 -14.92
CA SER A 367 -16.97 37.21 -13.65
C SER A 367 -17.63 36.67 -12.36
N PHE A 368 -18.16 35.44 -12.37
CA PHE A 368 -18.87 34.88 -11.21
C PHE A 368 -18.04 33.97 -10.28
N HIS A 369 -16.71 34.06 -10.25
CA HIS A 369 -15.90 33.43 -9.20
C HIS A 369 -14.60 34.19 -8.85
N HIS A 370 -14.66 35.50 -8.59
CA HIS A 370 -13.49 36.18 -8.01
C HIS A 370 -13.40 35.91 -6.50
N ARG A 371 -12.44 35.06 -6.11
CA ARG A 371 -12.03 34.91 -4.71
C ARG A 371 -11.59 36.28 -4.18
N PRO A 372 -12.00 36.70 -2.97
CA PRO A 372 -11.54 37.95 -2.38
C PRO A 372 -10.00 38.01 -2.35
N GLY A 373 -9.40 39.02 -2.98
CA GLY A 373 -7.95 39.23 -3.00
C GLY A 373 -7.19 38.51 -4.14
N SER A 374 -7.87 37.83 -5.05
CA SER A 374 -7.24 37.28 -6.27
C SER A 374 -6.89 38.41 -7.25
N ILE A 375 -5.70 38.35 -7.84
CA ILE A 375 -5.27 39.30 -8.87
C ILE A 375 -5.96 38.95 -10.18
N SER A 376 -6.85 39.82 -10.66
CA SER A 376 -7.50 39.67 -11.98
C SER A 376 -6.73 40.38 -13.11
N ASP A 377 -5.85 41.34 -12.80
CA ASP A 377 -5.06 42.06 -13.80
C ASP A 377 -3.92 41.20 -14.37
N GLN A 378 -3.94 40.97 -15.68
CA GLN A 378 -2.98 40.09 -16.36
C GLN A 378 -1.52 40.57 -16.25
N HIS A 379 -1.29 41.89 -16.20
CA HIS A 379 0.07 42.41 -16.03
C HIS A 379 0.59 42.15 -14.62
N GLN A 380 -0.25 42.32 -13.60
CA GLN A 380 0.07 41.93 -12.23
C GLN A 380 0.26 40.42 -12.08
N GLN A 381 -0.54 39.59 -12.76
CA GLN A 381 -0.33 38.13 -12.82
C GLN A 381 1.02 37.78 -13.45
N LEU A 382 1.42 38.44 -14.54
CA LEU A 382 2.73 38.23 -15.16
C LEU A 382 3.88 38.60 -14.21
N LEU A 383 3.78 39.73 -13.50
CA LEU A 383 4.75 40.10 -12.46
C LEU A 383 4.79 39.09 -11.31
N MET A 384 3.65 38.52 -10.96
CA MET A 384 3.56 37.45 -9.96
C MET A 384 4.28 36.18 -10.44
N VAL A 385 4.10 35.77 -11.70
CA VAL A 385 4.82 34.63 -12.28
C VAL A 385 6.34 34.86 -12.25
N LEU A 386 6.80 36.05 -12.63
CA LEU A 386 8.23 36.39 -12.56
C LEU A 386 8.78 36.35 -11.12
N SER A 387 7.97 36.80 -10.17
CA SER A 387 8.28 36.74 -8.74
C SER A 387 8.35 35.30 -8.23
N ASN A 388 7.39 34.46 -8.62
CA ASN A 388 7.38 33.02 -8.34
C ASN A 388 8.64 32.33 -8.90
N ILE A 389 9.01 32.60 -10.16
CA ILE A 389 10.22 32.06 -10.78
C ILE A 389 11.46 32.47 -10.00
N GLY A 390 11.54 33.74 -9.59
CA GLY A 390 12.63 34.26 -8.76
C GLY A 390 12.78 33.49 -7.44
N PHE A 391 11.68 33.33 -6.71
CA PHE A 391 11.64 32.55 -5.46
C PHE A 391 12.02 31.07 -5.69
N CYS A 392 11.49 30.46 -6.75
CA CYS A 392 11.76 29.06 -7.04
C CYS A 392 13.25 28.79 -7.30
N LYS A 393 13.87 29.69 -8.07
CA LYS A 393 15.28 29.63 -8.43
C LYS A 393 16.21 29.89 -7.24
N ASP A 394 15.94 30.95 -6.49
CA ASP A 394 16.86 31.43 -5.45
C ASP A 394 16.74 30.61 -4.15
N ASP A 395 15.52 30.14 -3.82
CA ASP A 395 15.24 29.48 -2.54
C ASP A 395 14.75 28.03 -2.72
N LEU A 396 13.61 27.82 -3.38
CA LEU A 396 12.87 26.55 -3.30
C LEU A 396 13.62 25.35 -3.89
N PHE A 397 14.16 25.47 -5.11
CA PHE A 397 14.86 24.35 -5.76
C PHE A 397 16.14 23.98 -5.03
N GLY A 398 16.87 24.99 -4.53
CA GLY A 398 18.05 24.79 -3.69
C GLY A 398 17.72 24.11 -2.37
N GLU A 399 16.63 24.52 -1.72
CA GLU A 399 16.12 23.88 -0.49
C GLU A 399 15.80 22.39 -0.73
N MET A 400 14.98 22.10 -1.75
CA MET A 400 14.55 20.72 -2.04
C MET A 400 15.73 19.82 -2.42
N TYR A 401 16.63 20.29 -3.29
CA TYR A 401 17.82 19.53 -3.66
C TYR A 401 18.71 19.25 -2.46
N ASN A 402 19.00 20.25 -1.63
CA ASN A 402 19.86 20.06 -0.47
C ASN A 402 19.24 19.14 0.58
N LYS A 403 17.92 19.17 0.74
CA LYS A 403 17.19 18.30 1.67
C LYS A 403 17.23 16.84 1.24
N TYR A 404 17.14 16.52 -0.06
CA TYR A 404 16.95 15.14 -0.53
C TYR A 404 18.13 14.53 -1.31
N LYS A 405 19.23 15.26 -1.53
CA LYS A 405 20.40 14.73 -2.26
C LYS A 405 20.96 13.42 -1.69
N HIS A 406 20.83 13.16 -0.39
CA HIS A 406 21.29 11.91 0.25
C HIS A 406 20.46 10.68 -0.13
N VAL A 407 19.25 10.87 -0.65
CA VAL A 407 18.40 9.79 -1.16
C VAL A 407 18.99 9.21 -2.44
N PHE A 408 19.68 10.05 -3.23
CA PHE A 408 20.12 9.76 -4.60
C PHE A 408 21.64 9.56 -4.73
N LEU A 409 22.42 10.25 -3.90
CA LEU A 409 23.88 10.12 -3.92
C LEU A 409 24.28 8.86 -3.15
N LYS A 410 24.98 7.95 -3.84
CA LYS A 410 25.69 6.84 -3.18
C LYS A 410 26.62 7.45 -2.11
N SER A 411 26.44 7.04 -0.86
CA SER A 411 27.42 7.29 0.20
C SER A 411 28.63 6.39 0.00
#